data_AF-A0A951JX28-F1
#
_entry.id   AF-A0A951JX28-F1
#
_cell.length_a   1.000
_cell.length_b   1.000
_cell.length_c   1.000
_cell.angle_alpha   90.00
_cell.angle_beta   90.00
_cell.angle_gamma   90.00
#
_symmetry.space_group_name_H-M   'P 1'
#
loop_
_entity.id
_entity.type
_entity.pdbx_description
1 polymer ?
#
loop_
_entity_poly.entity_id
_entity_poly.type
_entity_poly.pdbx_seq_one_letter_code
_entity_poly.pdbx_strand_id
1 'polypeptide(L)'
;MERLRKILRAPMVDSALGYLYAPLEPLIKRIALPRPGLRFHDPAHVLLPDGYVAEVVTTGLNAPVHCTFDDDGSCYVSECGHKIDSKPRIVKVNVGSGEQETFFELPDERWEKTGAFTGACWHDGQLYFVNTNSLSRLGSDGTIEDLVTGLPWGDHMTNYPVVGPDGKIYFGQGTATNTAVVGADNYSYEWLRYHRELHDVPAADVTLTGRNYEFQNVLGDLRETVRCGAFVPFGTETAAGQIIEGDVKSSGAVLRCNPDGSELEVVAWGLRNPYGVAFHPDGRLFATEHGIDERSARYIVADYDDFYEIEPGAWYGWPDFASGIRLDDPRWEGRGREPVLAEHPDPQPPQPFVTFDPHAGSNGVDFCRDAAFGFEGDAFVALFGDVFPVTTRAKTPVGFKVVRVDMRNRRVVDFAVNRVAGPASRLLHRGLERPSHCQFGPDGALYVVDWGEIHIAPEVGGIRVVQRTGTLWRIRRADGPQGEAPRAPVIVPVNAIRGVLVAAAAGLAATLLRRRRASDE
;
A
#
# COMPACT_ATOMS: atom_id res chain seq x y z
N MET A 1 -13.86 29.47 21.13
CA MET A 1 -14.27 29.38 19.72
C MET A 1 -13.07 29.27 18.79
N GLU A 2 -12.07 30.14 18.87
CA GLU A 2 -10.83 30.09 18.05
C GLU A 2 -9.94 28.85 18.33
N ARG A 3 -9.80 28.45 19.60
CA ARG A 3 -9.14 27.19 20.02
C ARG A 3 -9.87 25.94 19.52
N LEU A 4 -11.20 25.98 19.38
CA LEU A 4 -12.00 24.88 18.84
C LEU A 4 -11.88 24.78 17.30
N ARG A 5 -11.75 25.93 16.62
CA ARG A 5 -11.48 25.99 15.17
C ARG A 5 -10.08 25.47 14.80
N LYS A 6 -9.08 25.58 15.70
CA LYS A 6 -7.77 24.92 15.53
C LYS A 6 -7.84 23.40 15.71
N ILE A 7 -8.67 22.89 16.63
CA ILE A 7 -8.88 21.46 16.84
C ILE A 7 -9.58 20.80 15.65
N LEU A 8 -10.44 21.54 14.93
CA LEU A 8 -11.09 21.08 13.70
C LEU A 8 -10.21 21.22 12.44
N ARG A 9 -8.99 21.74 12.55
CA ARG A 9 -7.94 21.74 11.52
C ARG A 9 -6.76 20.83 11.88
N ALA A 10 -6.90 20.02 12.94
CA ALA A 10 -5.86 19.11 13.41
C ALA A 10 -5.66 17.92 12.44
N PRO A 11 -4.44 17.36 12.34
CA PRO A 11 -4.14 16.20 11.50
C PRO A 11 -5.09 15.02 11.78
N MET A 12 -5.33 14.21 10.74
CA MET A 12 -5.99 12.92 10.93
C MET A 12 -5.18 12.10 11.91
N VAL A 13 -5.82 11.78 13.03
CA VAL A 13 -5.26 11.02 14.15
C VAL A 13 -3.95 11.63 14.66
N ASP A 14 -4.01 12.87 15.18
CA ASP A 14 -3.16 13.19 16.33
C ASP A 14 -3.30 12.04 17.32
N SER A 15 -2.17 11.46 17.72
CA SER A 15 -2.01 10.34 18.66
C SER A 15 -2.95 10.38 19.88
N ALA A 16 -3.44 11.57 20.27
CA ALA A 16 -4.54 11.81 21.19
C ALA A 16 -5.80 10.93 21.01
N LEU A 17 -6.24 10.64 19.77
CA LEU A 17 -7.43 9.81 19.51
C LEU A 17 -7.19 8.33 19.84
N GLY A 18 -6.00 7.80 19.53
CA GLY A 18 -5.57 6.48 19.99
C GLY A 18 -5.48 6.41 21.52
N TYR A 19 -4.94 7.44 22.16
CA TYR A 19 -4.86 7.52 23.63
C TYR A 19 -6.23 7.64 24.32
N LEU A 20 -7.20 8.34 23.71
CA LEU A 20 -8.58 8.43 24.20
C LEU A 20 -9.39 7.15 23.97
N TYR A 21 -8.99 6.33 22.99
CA TYR A 21 -9.68 5.10 22.62
C TYR A 21 -9.33 3.91 23.51
N ALA A 22 -8.07 3.81 23.96
CA ALA A 22 -7.57 2.71 24.80
C ALA A 22 -8.46 2.37 26.04
N PRO A 23 -9.02 3.34 26.79
CA PRO A 23 -9.91 3.04 27.92
C PRO A 23 -11.32 2.59 27.52
N LEU A 24 -11.74 2.90 26.28
CA LEU A 24 -13.08 2.59 25.75
C LEU A 24 -13.12 1.29 24.95
N GLU A 25 -11.96 0.75 24.60
CA GLU A 25 -11.76 -0.46 23.80
C GLU A 25 -12.59 -1.68 24.27
N PRO A 26 -12.65 -2.02 25.57
CA PRO A 26 -13.44 -3.17 26.02
C PRO A 26 -14.95 -2.99 25.84
N LEU A 27 -15.41 -1.73 25.82
CA LEU A 27 -16.82 -1.38 25.65
C LEU A 27 -17.20 -1.39 24.16
N ILE A 28 -16.34 -0.86 23.29
CA ILE A 28 -16.56 -0.83 21.84
C ILE A 28 -16.48 -2.23 21.24
N LYS A 29 -15.54 -3.07 21.69
CA LYS A 29 -15.44 -4.50 21.31
C LYS A 29 -16.70 -5.31 21.64
N ARG A 30 -17.51 -4.88 22.63
CA ARG A 30 -18.79 -5.51 22.97
C ARG A 30 -19.96 -5.04 22.09
N ILE A 31 -19.83 -3.88 21.43
CA ILE A 31 -20.86 -3.27 20.58
C ILE A 31 -20.62 -3.61 19.11
N ALA A 32 -19.36 -3.77 18.71
CA ALA A 32 -19.01 -4.32 17.40
C ALA A 32 -19.58 -5.74 17.32
N LEU A 33 -20.67 -5.91 16.56
CA LEU A 33 -21.18 -7.23 16.20
C LEU A 33 -20.11 -7.88 15.32
N PRO A 34 -19.31 -8.85 15.81
CA PRO A 34 -18.50 -9.62 14.89
C PRO A 34 -19.49 -10.33 13.96
N ARG A 35 -19.28 -10.22 12.66
CA ARG A 35 -19.84 -11.19 11.72
C ARG A 35 -18.72 -12.20 11.46
N PRO A 36 -18.52 -13.22 12.32
CA PRO A 36 -17.69 -14.34 11.92
C PRO A 36 -18.42 -15.02 10.75
N GLY A 37 -17.83 -14.98 9.56
CA GLY A 37 -18.41 -15.62 8.39
C GLY A 37 -17.72 -15.24 7.10
N LEU A 38 -17.78 -16.15 6.13
CA LEU A 38 -17.40 -15.91 4.73
C LEU A 38 -18.12 -14.66 4.23
N ARG A 39 -17.37 -13.70 3.69
CA ARG A 39 -17.96 -12.62 2.89
C ARG A 39 -18.77 -13.27 1.78
N PHE A 40 -19.98 -12.77 1.55
CA PHE A 40 -20.75 -13.24 0.41
C PHE A 40 -20.31 -12.50 -0.86
N HIS A 41 -20.23 -13.24 -1.96
CA HIS A 41 -19.79 -12.73 -3.24
C HIS A 41 -20.92 -12.86 -4.27
N ASP A 42 -21.03 -11.87 -5.15
CA ASP A 42 -21.92 -11.89 -6.29
C ASP A 42 -21.21 -11.16 -7.44
N PRO A 43 -20.70 -11.89 -8.44
CA PRO A 43 -20.02 -11.28 -9.58
C PRO A 43 -20.88 -10.26 -10.33
N ALA A 44 -22.21 -10.37 -10.28
CA ALA A 44 -23.11 -9.38 -10.91
C ALA A 44 -23.06 -8.00 -10.23
N HIS A 45 -22.44 -7.89 -9.05
CA HIS A 45 -22.18 -6.62 -8.38
C HIS A 45 -20.87 -5.96 -8.80
N VAL A 46 -20.05 -6.63 -9.62
CA VAL A 46 -18.88 -6.05 -10.30
C VAL A 46 -19.31 -5.69 -11.72
N LEU A 47 -19.41 -4.39 -11.98
CA LEU A 47 -19.69 -3.84 -13.30
C LEU A 47 -18.42 -3.89 -14.13
N LEU A 48 -18.54 -4.45 -15.33
CA LEU A 48 -17.49 -4.58 -16.32
C LEU A 48 -17.93 -3.92 -17.63
N PRO A 49 -17.00 -3.63 -18.58
CA PRO A 49 -17.39 -3.26 -19.93
C PRO A 49 -18.17 -4.41 -20.59
N ASP A 50 -18.99 -4.06 -21.58
CA ASP A 50 -19.69 -5.06 -22.38
C ASP A 50 -18.68 -6.07 -22.98
N GLY A 51 -19.06 -7.35 -23.04
CA GLY A 51 -18.19 -8.42 -23.54
C GLY A 51 -17.22 -9.00 -22.49
N TYR A 52 -17.34 -8.65 -21.21
CA TYR A 52 -16.55 -9.24 -20.12
C TYR A 52 -17.44 -9.81 -19.00
N VAL A 53 -16.94 -10.84 -18.32
CA VAL A 53 -17.61 -11.45 -17.17
C VAL A 53 -16.64 -11.67 -16.02
N ALA A 54 -17.10 -11.43 -14.80
CA ALA A 54 -16.38 -11.73 -13.56
C ALA A 54 -16.87 -13.06 -12.98
N GLU A 55 -15.95 -13.78 -12.35
CA GLU A 55 -16.19 -15.06 -11.67
C GLU A 55 -15.40 -15.07 -10.37
N VAL A 56 -15.96 -15.69 -9.33
CA VAL A 56 -15.21 -15.98 -8.09
C VAL A 56 -14.49 -17.30 -8.32
N VAL A 57 -13.15 -17.28 -8.26
CA VAL A 57 -12.34 -18.51 -8.36
C VAL A 57 -12.32 -19.20 -7.00
N THR A 58 -11.89 -18.48 -5.97
CA THR A 58 -11.84 -19.03 -4.60
C THR A 58 -11.99 -17.93 -3.56
N THR A 59 -12.39 -18.32 -2.34
CA THR A 59 -12.67 -17.39 -1.23
C THR A 59 -12.09 -17.94 0.08
N GLY A 60 -12.17 -17.15 1.15
CA GLY A 60 -11.70 -17.61 2.46
C GLY A 60 -10.19 -17.49 2.63
N LEU A 61 -9.56 -16.70 1.77
CA LEU A 61 -8.13 -16.41 1.82
C LEU A 61 -7.82 -15.45 2.97
N ASN A 62 -6.63 -15.59 3.56
CA ASN A 62 -6.13 -14.78 4.67
C ASN A 62 -5.28 -13.63 4.15
N ALA A 63 -5.95 -12.51 3.84
CA ALA A 63 -5.28 -11.32 3.37
C ALA A 63 -4.34 -11.57 2.16
N PRO A 64 -4.87 -12.09 1.05
CA PRO A 64 -4.05 -12.36 -0.13
C PRO A 64 -3.59 -11.03 -0.74
N VAL A 65 -2.31 -10.97 -1.10
CA VAL A 65 -1.66 -9.74 -1.60
C VAL A 65 -1.32 -9.82 -3.08
N HIS A 66 -0.95 -11.01 -3.55
CA HIS A 66 -0.37 -11.25 -4.87
C HIS A 66 -0.69 -12.68 -5.34
N CYS A 67 -0.71 -12.91 -6.65
CA CYS A 67 -0.71 -14.25 -7.22
C CYS A 67 0.23 -14.33 -8.43
N THR A 68 0.80 -15.51 -8.66
CA THR A 68 1.66 -15.83 -9.81
C THR A 68 1.27 -17.18 -10.39
N PHE A 69 1.63 -17.45 -11.63
CA PHE A 69 1.43 -18.74 -12.28
C PHE A 69 2.76 -19.47 -12.48
N ASP A 70 2.75 -20.80 -12.34
CA ASP A 70 3.87 -21.64 -12.78
C ASP A 70 3.81 -21.93 -14.28
N ASP A 71 4.82 -22.63 -14.77
CA ASP A 71 4.95 -23.02 -16.19
C ASP A 71 3.84 -23.99 -16.65
N ASP A 72 3.22 -24.71 -15.72
CA ASP A 72 2.08 -25.62 -15.96
C ASP A 72 0.72 -24.89 -15.85
N GLY A 73 0.74 -23.60 -15.52
CA GLY A 73 -0.44 -22.76 -15.36
C GLY A 73 -1.20 -22.91 -14.05
N SER A 74 -0.58 -23.48 -13.02
CA SER A 74 -1.11 -23.48 -11.67
C SER A 74 -0.98 -22.09 -11.03
N CYS A 75 -2.04 -21.63 -10.37
CA CYS A 75 -2.03 -20.34 -9.67
C CYS A 75 -1.50 -20.52 -8.23
N TYR A 76 -0.60 -19.64 -7.81
CA TYR A 76 -0.07 -19.56 -6.45
C TYR A 76 -0.46 -18.20 -5.87
N VAL A 77 -1.22 -18.19 -4.78
CA VAL A 77 -1.65 -16.98 -4.10
C VAL A 77 -0.83 -16.79 -2.83
N SER A 78 -0.15 -15.66 -2.72
CA SER A 78 0.57 -15.26 -1.51
C SER A 78 -0.40 -14.61 -0.53
N GLU A 79 -0.41 -15.13 0.69
CA GLU A 79 -1.27 -14.68 1.78
C GLU A 79 -0.46 -14.14 2.95
N CYS A 80 -1.15 -13.34 3.78
CA CYS A 80 -0.62 -12.62 4.93
C CYS A 80 0.20 -11.38 4.59
N GLY A 81 -0.52 -10.40 4.04
CA GLY A 81 -0.11 -9.00 4.04
C GLY A 81 0.12 -8.42 5.45
N HIS A 82 0.16 -7.10 5.55
CA HIS A 82 0.59 -6.41 6.77
C HIS A 82 -0.32 -6.62 8.00
N LYS A 83 0.30 -6.80 9.18
CA LYS A 83 -0.36 -6.77 10.51
C LYS A 83 -1.53 -7.76 10.65
N ILE A 84 -1.28 -9.02 10.33
CA ILE A 84 -2.26 -10.11 10.48
C ILE A 84 -1.82 -11.11 11.56
N ASP A 85 -2.77 -11.59 12.36
CA ASP A 85 -2.53 -12.67 13.34
C ASP A 85 -2.62 -14.06 12.67
N SER A 86 -1.92 -14.25 11.54
CA SER A 86 -1.83 -15.52 10.80
C SER A 86 -0.46 -15.65 10.15
N LYS A 87 0.05 -16.88 10.05
CA LYS A 87 1.35 -17.15 9.44
C LYS A 87 1.27 -16.95 7.93
N PRO A 88 2.29 -16.34 7.30
CA PRO A 88 2.37 -16.26 5.85
C PRO A 88 2.37 -17.62 5.17
N ARG A 89 1.62 -17.69 4.07
CA ARG A 89 1.44 -18.90 3.28
C ARG A 89 1.44 -18.58 1.79
N ILE A 90 1.85 -19.56 1.01
CA ILE A 90 1.53 -19.62 -0.42
C ILE A 90 0.50 -20.74 -0.60
N VAL A 91 -0.64 -20.39 -1.17
CA VAL A 91 -1.75 -21.29 -1.45
C VAL A 91 -1.78 -21.59 -2.94
N LYS A 92 -1.62 -22.86 -3.31
CA LYS A 92 -1.85 -23.31 -4.68
C LYS A 92 -3.36 -23.42 -4.91
N VAL A 93 -3.84 -22.78 -5.97
CA VAL A 93 -5.26 -22.70 -6.32
C VAL A 93 -5.48 -23.33 -7.69
N ASN A 94 -6.37 -24.32 -7.75
CA ASN A 94 -6.88 -24.80 -9.03
C ASN A 94 -7.92 -23.78 -9.55
N VAL A 95 -7.58 -23.05 -10.61
CA VAL A 95 -8.42 -21.98 -11.15
C VAL A 95 -9.71 -22.47 -11.84
N GLY A 96 -9.81 -23.77 -12.13
CA GLY A 96 -11.00 -24.40 -12.69
C GLY A 96 -12.01 -24.84 -11.62
N SER A 97 -11.54 -25.42 -10.52
CA SER A 97 -12.39 -25.93 -9.44
C SER A 97 -12.52 -25.00 -8.23
N GLY A 98 -11.58 -24.06 -8.06
CA GLY A 98 -11.45 -23.22 -6.88
C GLY A 98 -10.82 -23.91 -5.67
N GLU A 99 -10.39 -25.16 -5.81
CA GLU A 99 -9.74 -25.94 -4.75
C GLU A 99 -8.41 -25.31 -4.31
N GLN A 100 -8.16 -25.32 -3.01
CA GLN A 100 -6.99 -24.72 -2.37
C GLN A 100 -6.14 -25.80 -1.71
N GLU A 101 -4.83 -25.71 -1.90
CA GLU A 101 -3.81 -26.49 -1.21
C GLU A 101 -2.78 -25.54 -0.61
N THR A 102 -2.46 -25.67 0.68
CA THR A 102 -1.32 -24.94 1.26
C THR A 102 -0.04 -25.51 0.67
N PHE A 103 0.61 -24.76 -0.21
CA PHE A 103 1.85 -25.18 -0.86
C PHE A 103 3.06 -24.93 0.03
N PHE A 104 3.07 -23.79 0.73
CA PHE A 104 4.14 -23.39 1.62
C PHE A 104 3.59 -22.58 2.79
N GLU A 105 4.15 -22.80 3.98
CA GLU A 105 3.91 -21.99 5.18
C GLU A 105 5.26 -21.50 5.70
N LEU A 106 5.35 -20.20 5.95
CA LEU A 106 6.59 -19.59 6.43
C LEU A 106 6.87 -20.05 7.88
N PRO A 107 8.10 -20.49 8.21
CA PRO A 107 8.46 -20.86 9.58
C PRO A 107 8.30 -19.69 10.57
N ASP A 108 7.95 -20.00 11.82
CA ASP A 108 7.63 -19.00 12.85
C ASP A 108 8.79 -18.05 13.14
N GLU A 109 10.01 -18.57 13.12
CA GLU A 109 11.24 -17.82 13.35
C GLU A 109 11.56 -16.81 12.25
N ARG A 110 10.91 -16.91 11.08
CA ARG A 110 11.06 -15.99 9.94
C ARG A 110 9.93 -14.96 9.85
N TRP A 111 8.93 -15.05 10.72
CA TRP A 111 7.75 -14.20 10.68
C TRP A 111 7.82 -13.08 11.72
N GLU A 112 7.75 -11.83 11.25
CA GLU A 112 7.57 -10.66 12.10
C GLU A 112 6.11 -10.19 12.06
N LYS A 113 5.49 -10.02 13.24
CA LYS A 113 4.08 -9.61 13.35
C LYS A 113 3.78 -8.28 12.66
N THR A 114 4.72 -7.34 12.73
CA THR A 114 4.63 -6.02 12.09
C THR A 114 5.15 -6.02 10.65
N GLY A 115 5.70 -7.14 10.19
CA GLY A 115 6.17 -7.31 8.83
C GLY A 115 5.04 -7.56 7.82
N ALA A 116 5.41 -7.96 6.61
CA ALA A 116 4.47 -8.43 5.60
C ALA A 116 5.14 -9.40 4.64
N PHE A 117 4.38 -10.41 4.24
CA PHE A 117 4.66 -11.21 3.04
C PHE A 117 3.93 -10.53 1.90
N THR A 118 4.65 -9.88 0.99
CA THR A 118 4.03 -8.98 -0.02
C THR A 118 3.84 -9.64 -1.39
N GLY A 119 4.46 -10.80 -1.64
CA GLY A 119 4.16 -11.62 -2.82
C GLY A 119 5.30 -12.54 -3.22
N ALA A 120 5.10 -13.22 -4.35
CA ALA A 120 6.04 -14.15 -4.93
C ALA A 120 5.92 -14.19 -6.46
N CYS A 121 7.02 -14.45 -7.16
CA CYS A 121 7.02 -14.74 -8.59
C CYS A 121 7.60 -16.14 -8.86
N TRP A 122 7.05 -16.80 -9.87
CA TRP A 122 7.60 -18.04 -10.41
C TRP A 122 8.67 -17.75 -11.45
N HIS A 123 9.79 -18.48 -11.40
CA HIS A 123 10.83 -18.41 -12.42
C HIS A 123 11.67 -19.68 -12.42
N ASP A 124 11.84 -20.28 -13.60
CA ASP A 124 12.67 -21.48 -13.84
C ASP A 124 12.41 -22.61 -12.83
N GLY A 125 11.12 -22.91 -12.62
CA GLY A 125 10.69 -23.98 -11.72
C GLY A 125 10.83 -23.67 -10.23
N GLN A 126 11.11 -22.43 -9.85
CA GLN A 126 11.31 -21.99 -8.46
C GLN A 126 10.40 -20.82 -8.12
N LEU A 127 10.07 -20.69 -6.82
CA LEU A 127 9.37 -19.52 -6.29
C LEU A 127 10.36 -18.58 -5.60
N TYR A 128 10.30 -17.32 -5.99
CA TYR A 128 10.99 -16.22 -5.34
C TYR A 128 9.97 -15.40 -4.60
N PHE A 129 10.19 -15.15 -3.32
CA PHE A 129 9.24 -14.45 -2.48
C PHE A 129 9.91 -13.43 -1.59
N VAL A 130 9.14 -12.43 -1.20
CA VAL A 130 9.59 -11.36 -0.32
C VAL A 130 8.85 -11.42 1.01
N ASN A 131 9.59 -11.23 2.08
CA ASN A 131 9.05 -11.20 3.43
C ASN A 131 9.77 -10.12 4.24
N THR A 132 9.05 -9.05 4.54
CA THR A 132 9.46 -7.92 5.39
C THR A 132 10.69 -7.17 4.89
N ASN A 133 11.87 -7.79 4.97
CA ASN A 133 13.18 -7.22 4.67
C ASN A 133 14.10 -8.17 3.88
N SER A 134 13.55 -9.26 3.33
CA SER A 134 14.32 -10.23 2.55
C SER A 134 13.61 -10.64 1.26
N LEU A 135 14.42 -10.90 0.23
CA LEU A 135 14.09 -11.69 -0.95
C LEU A 135 14.70 -13.08 -0.77
N SER A 136 13.87 -14.10 -0.90
CA SER A 136 14.27 -15.49 -0.69
C SER A 136 13.76 -16.37 -1.83
N ARG A 137 14.44 -17.49 -2.06
CA ARG A 137 14.03 -18.56 -2.98
C ARG A 137 13.56 -19.78 -2.20
N LEU A 138 12.47 -20.37 -2.65
CA LEU A 138 11.98 -21.66 -2.14
C LEU A 138 12.47 -22.79 -3.05
N GLY A 139 13.32 -23.65 -2.51
CA GLY A 139 13.80 -24.87 -3.15
C GLY A 139 12.70 -25.93 -3.29
N SER A 140 12.88 -26.85 -4.25
CA SER A 140 11.91 -27.93 -4.51
C SER A 140 11.71 -28.91 -3.34
N ASP A 141 12.67 -28.96 -2.41
CA ASP A 141 12.61 -29.75 -1.18
C ASP A 141 12.01 -28.98 0.01
N GLY A 142 11.53 -27.75 -0.23
CA GLY A 142 10.98 -26.85 0.80
C GLY A 142 12.02 -26.04 1.54
N THR A 143 13.30 -26.12 1.17
CA THR A 143 14.36 -25.27 1.77
C THR A 143 14.20 -23.81 1.37
N ILE A 144 14.49 -22.89 2.29
CA ILE A 144 14.47 -21.45 2.03
C ILE A 144 15.91 -20.95 1.96
N GLU A 145 16.25 -20.33 0.84
CA GLU A 145 17.54 -19.67 0.64
C GLU A 145 17.33 -18.16 0.59
N ASP A 146 18.01 -17.43 1.47
CA ASP A 146 17.93 -15.96 1.49
C ASP A 146 18.93 -15.37 0.49
N LEU A 147 18.42 -14.67 -0.51
CA LEU A 147 19.20 -14.10 -1.61
C LEU A 147 19.64 -12.68 -1.29
N VAL A 148 18.71 -11.86 -0.79
CA VAL A 148 18.96 -10.49 -0.34
C VAL A 148 18.30 -10.31 1.01
N THR A 149 19.06 -9.82 2.00
CA THR A 149 18.58 -9.61 3.38
C THR A 149 18.93 -8.22 3.88
N GLY A 150 18.26 -7.79 4.95
CA GLY A 150 18.54 -6.50 5.58
C GLY A 150 18.11 -5.32 4.72
N LEU A 151 17.07 -5.49 3.90
CA LEU A 151 16.42 -4.39 3.21
C LEU A 151 15.70 -3.48 4.25
N PRO A 152 15.66 -2.16 4.03
CA PRO A 152 14.94 -1.27 4.92
C PRO A 152 13.44 -1.56 4.85
N TRP A 153 12.71 -1.20 5.90
CA TRP A 153 11.25 -1.31 5.95
C TRP A 153 10.71 -0.32 7.00
N GLY A 154 9.40 -0.23 7.14
CA GLY A 154 8.75 0.55 8.19
C GLY A 154 7.29 0.79 7.86
N ASP A 155 6.96 2.00 7.42
CA ASP A 155 5.63 2.34 6.91
C ASP A 155 5.28 1.48 5.68
N HIS A 156 6.27 1.19 4.84
CA HIS A 156 6.19 0.29 3.69
C HIS A 156 7.30 -0.77 3.75
N MET A 157 7.11 -1.91 3.08
CA MET A 157 8.07 -3.02 3.02
C MET A 157 8.64 -3.18 1.61
N THR A 158 9.50 -4.19 1.44
CA THR A 158 9.81 -4.74 0.11
C THR A 158 8.52 -5.28 -0.53
N ASN A 159 8.25 -4.92 -1.78
CA ASN A 159 7.09 -5.36 -2.55
C ASN A 159 7.43 -6.58 -3.43
N TYR A 160 6.39 -7.20 -3.99
CA TYR A 160 6.51 -8.46 -4.70
C TYR A 160 7.54 -8.41 -5.85
N PRO A 161 8.32 -9.48 -6.06
CA PRO A 161 9.29 -9.54 -7.14
C PRO A 161 8.63 -9.85 -8.48
N VAL A 162 9.29 -9.46 -9.57
CA VAL A 162 8.99 -9.84 -10.95
C VAL A 162 10.28 -10.14 -11.69
N VAL A 163 10.22 -10.96 -12.74
CA VAL A 163 11.39 -11.25 -13.59
C VAL A 163 11.40 -10.33 -14.79
N GLY A 164 12.55 -9.68 -15.02
CA GLY A 164 12.76 -8.84 -16.19
C GLY A 164 13.13 -9.63 -17.44
N PRO A 165 13.05 -8.99 -18.63
CA PRO A 165 13.44 -9.61 -19.90
C PRO A 165 14.94 -9.95 -19.97
N ASP A 166 15.75 -9.41 -19.07
CA ASP A 166 17.17 -9.73 -18.87
C ASP A 166 17.41 -10.94 -17.95
N GLY A 167 16.35 -11.56 -17.43
CA GLY A 167 16.42 -12.69 -16.50
C GLY A 167 16.78 -12.29 -15.06
N LYS A 168 16.87 -10.99 -14.75
CA LYS A 168 17.07 -10.51 -13.37
C LYS A 168 15.75 -10.41 -12.62
N ILE A 169 15.80 -10.48 -11.29
CA ILE A 169 14.65 -10.28 -10.41
C ILE A 169 14.60 -8.79 -10.05
N TYR A 170 13.46 -8.16 -10.28
CA TYR A 170 13.16 -6.77 -9.95
C TYR A 170 12.12 -6.71 -8.84
N PHE A 171 12.24 -5.74 -7.95
CA PHE A 171 11.24 -5.50 -6.91
C PHE A 171 11.28 -4.05 -6.45
N GLY A 172 10.13 -3.54 -6.03
CA GLY A 172 10.03 -2.24 -5.40
C GLY A 172 10.36 -2.32 -3.91
N GLN A 173 11.05 -1.31 -3.41
CA GLN A 173 11.44 -1.17 -2.02
C GLN A 173 10.81 0.11 -1.46
N GLY A 174 9.82 -0.05 -0.57
CA GLY A 174 9.14 1.08 0.07
C GLY A 174 10.00 1.79 1.11
N THR A 175 9.53 2.97 1.52
CA THR A 175 10.15 3.79 2.56
C THR A 175 9.75 3.38 3.98
N ALA A 176 10.65 3.59 4.92
CA ALA A 176 10.39 3.45 6.35
C ALA A 176 9.43 4.53 6.85
N THR A 177 9.46 5.73 6.27
CA THR A 177 8.64 6.86 6.71
C THR A 177 7.79 7.45 5.59
N ASN A 178 6.86 8.34 5.97
CA ASN A 178 6.04 9.08 5.01
C ASN A 178 6.86 10.05 4.14
N THR A 179 7.82 10.75 4.75
CA THR A 179 8.47 11.95 4.19
C THR A 179 9.93 12.12 4.64
N ALA A 180 10.66 11.01 4.78
CA ALA A 180 12.06 10.83 5.20
C ALA A 180 12.39 11.18 6.67
N VAL A 181 11.40 11.54 7.49
CA VAL A 181 11.61 11.92 8.89
C VAL A 181 10.90 10.93 9.78
N VAL A 182 11.65 10.29 10.69
CA VAL A 182 11.05 9.41 11.70
C VAL A 182 10.34 10.28 12.74
N GLY A 183 9.02 10.18 12.79
CA GLY A 183 8.13 10.98 13.62
C GLY A 183 7.32 10.16 14.63
N ALA A 184 6.57 10.87 15.47
CA ALA A 184 5.65 10.23 16.43
C ALA A 184 4.53 9.43 15.74
N ASP A 185 4.23 9.73 14.48
CA ASP A 185 3.29 8.98 13.66
C ASP A 185 3.80 7.57 13.35
N ASN A 186 5.11 7.36 13.24
CA ASN A 186 5.69 6.02 13.02
C ASN A 186 5.54 5.10 14.24
N TYR A 187 5.49 5.65 15.46
CA TYR A 187 5.07 4.89 16.64
C TYR A 187 3.61 4.45 16.52
N SER A 188 2.77 5.33 15.97
CA SER A 188 1.38 5.00 15.67
C SER A 188 1.25 4.03 14.50
N TYR A 189 2.26 3.86 13.64
CA TYR A 189 2.34 2.78 12.65
C TYR A 189 2.99 1.51 13.19
N GLU A 190 3.17 1.43 14.51
CA GLU A 190 3.64 0.30 15.32
C GLU A 190 5.13 -0.06 15.23
N TRP A 191 5.80 0.16 14.11
CA TRP A 191 7.17 -0.31 13.95
C TRP A 191 8.18 0.42 14.85
N LEU A 192 8.04 1.74 15.06
CA LEU A 192 9.01 2.52 15.84
C LEU A 192 9.09 2.07 17.31
N ARG A 193 8.02 1.48 17.85
CA ARG A 193 8.01 0.92 19.20
C ARG A 193 9.04 -0.20 19.36
N TYR A 194 9.23 -0.99 18.31
CA TYR A 194 10.05 -2.19 18.30
C TYR A 194 11.41 -1.97 17.62
N HIS A 195 11.48 -1.04 16.65
CA HIS A 195 12.66 -0.77 15.84
C HIS A 195 13.06 0.71 15.94
N ARG A 196 13.71 1.07 17.04
CA ARG A 196 14.00 2.48 17.40
C ARG A 196 15.05 3.14 16.50
N GLU A 197 15.96 2.34 15.97
CA GLU A 197 17.04 2.80 15.09
C GLU A 197 16.64 2.79 13.61
N LEU A 198 15.44 2.30 13.27
CA LEU A 198 15.00 2.18 11.87
C LEU A 198 14.67 3.55 11.28
N HIS A 199 15.21 3.82 10.10
CA HIS A 199 15.03 5.05 9.34
C HIS A 199 15.25 4.76 7.85
N ASP A 200 14.87 5.72 6.99
CA ASP A 200 15.11 5.62 5.56
C ASP A 200 16.60 5.69 5.21
N VAL A 201 17.00 4.95 4.18
CA VAL A 201 18.37 4.95 3.64
C VAL A 201 18.32 5.43 2.18
N PRO A 202 19.02 6.51 1.78
CA PRO A 202 19.03 6.97 0.40
C PRO A 202 19.87 6.06 -0.51
N ALA A 203 19.61 6.07 -1.82
CA ALA A 203 20.34 5.22 -2.78
C ALA A 203 21.70 5.81 -3.22
N ALA A 204 21.90 7.10 -2.95
CA ALA A 204 23.13 7.82 -3.20
C ALA A 204 23.34 8.84 -2.07
N ASP A 205 24.56 9.35 -1.95
CA ASP A 205 24.87 10.39 -0.96
C ASP A 205 23.95 11.60 -1.16
N VAL A 206 23.35 12.07 -0.07
CA VAL A 206 22.52 13.27 -0.07
C VAL A 206 23.01 14.28 0.96
N THR A 207 22.99 15.55 0.57
CA THR A 207 23.33 16.66 1.46
C THR A 207 22.06 17.25 2.05
N LEU A 208 21.98 17.38 3.37
CA LEU A 208 20.80 17.87 4.08
C LEU A 208 20.81 19.38 4.32
N THR A 209 19.62 19.98 4.40
CA THR A 209 19.44 21.38 4.82
C THR A 209 19.64 21.58 6.33
N GLY A 210 19.67 20.50 7.12
CA GLY A 210 19.67 20.55 8.60
C GLY A 210 18.30 20.88 9.20
N ARG A 211 17.22 20.69 8.44
CA ARG A 211 15.86 20.93 8.92
C ARG A 211 15.42 19.82 9.87
N ASN A 212 15.05 20.21 11.10
CA ASN A 212 14.54 19.30 12.12
C ASN A 212 13.11 19.66 12.53
N TYR A 213 12.28 18.65 12.74
CA TYR A 213 10.87 18.76 13.10
C TYR A 213 10.64 18.35 14.55
N GLU A 214 9.75 19.04 15.25
CA GLU A 214 9.43 18.75 16.66
C GLU A 214 8.28 17.75 16.79
N PHE A 215 8.48 16.72 17.62
CA PHE A 215 7.51 15.68 17.91
C PHE A 215 7.39 15.44 19.42
N GLN A 216 6.25 14.90 19.87
CA GLN A 216 6.13 14.39 21.24
C GLN A 216 7.08 13.20 21.44
N ASN A 217 7.71 13.10 22.61
CA ASN A 217 8.66 12.02 22.92
C ASN A 217 7.93 10.69 23.19
N VAL A 218 7.51 10.02 22.12
CA VAL A 218 6.74 8.76 22.18
C VAL A 218 7.52 7.55 22.69
N LEU A 219 8.84 7.65 22.80
CA LEU A 219 9.71 6.61 23.37
C LEU A 219 10.14 6.91 24.82
N GLY A 220 9.78 8.09 25.36
CA GLY A 220 10.16 8.59 26.68
C GLY A 220 8.98 9.26 27.41
N ASP A 221 9.20 10.44 28.01
CA ASP A 221 8.13 11.20 28.66
C ASP A 221 7.29 11.95 27.62
N LEU A 222 6.01 11.56 27.50
CA LEU A 222 5.03 12.18 26.60
C LEU A 222 4.71 13.65 26.90
N ARG A 223 5.26 14.25 27.96
CA ARG A 223 5.16 15.70 28.23
C ARG A 223 6.29 16.49 27.57
N GLU A 224 7.32 15.80 27.12
CA GLU A 224 8.49 16.38 26.48
C GLU A 224 8.39 16.27 24.96
N THR A 225 9.20 17.09 24.29
CA THR A 225 9.35 17.03 22.83
C THR A 225 10.77 16.66 22.47
N VAL A 226 10.92 16.02 21.32
CA VAL A 226 12.20 15.72 20.67
C VAL A 226 12.20 16.32 19.27
N ARG A 227 13.40 16.55 18.73
CA ARG A 227 13.58 17.05 17.37
C ARG A 227 14.15 15.94 16.50
N CYS A 228 13.58 15.77 15.30
CA CYS A 228 13.98 14.72 14.36
C CYS A 228 14.36 15.35 13.01
N GLY A 229 15.52 14.97 12.48
CA GLY A 229 15.97 15.28 11.13
C GLY A 229 15.59 14.20 10.11
N ALA A 230 15.92 14.44 8.84
CA ALA A 230 15.68 13.49 7.77
C ALA A 230 16.76 12.38 7.73
N PHE A 231 16.36 11.17 7.35
CA PHE A 231 17.23 9.99 7.18
C PHE A 231 18.07 9.63 8.43
N VAL A 232 17.54 9.91 9.62
CA VAL A 232 18.18 9.55 10.90
C VAL A 232 17.14 8.97 11.87
N PRO A 233 17.56 8.19 12.89
CA PRO A 233 16.66 7.65 13.89
C PRO A 233 15.83 8.70 14.65
N PHE A 234 14.70 8.27 15.22
CA PHE A 234 13.82 9.14 16.01
C PHE A 234 14.57 9.85 17.14
N GLY A 235 14.32 11.17 17.28
CA GLY A 235 14.96 12.00 18.29
C GLY A 235 16.40 12.42 17.96
N THR A 236 16.87 12.14 16.74
CA THR A 236 18.17 12.59 16.24
C THR A 236 18.00 13.83 15.37
N GLU A 237 18.77 14.88 15.66
CA GLU A 237 18.83 16.09 14.84
C GLU A 237 19.89 15.98 13.75
N THR A 238 19.63 16.64 12.62
CA THR A 238 20.58 16.82 11.52
C THR A 238 21.07 18.26 11.45
N ALA A 239 22.22 18.47 10.80
CA ALA A 239 22.83 19.79 10.61
C ALA A 239 22.88 20.18 9.12
N ALA A 240 22.98 21.49 8.86
CA ALA A 240 23.10 22.01 7.50
C ALA A 240 24.42 21.54 6.86
N GLY A 241 24.35 21.01 5.64
CA GLY A 241 25.51 20.45 4.95
C GLY A 241 25.93 19.06 5.44
N GLN A 242 25.17 18.45 6.36
CA GLN A 242 25.40 17.06 6.74
C GLN A 242 25.13 16.14 5.54
N ILE A 243 26.08 15.25 5.26
CA ILE A 243 25.94 14.21 4.23
C ILE A 243 25.38 12.95 4.90
N ILE A 244 24.38 12.35 4.28
CA ILE A 244 23.91 10.99 4.57
C ILE A 244 24.42 10.11 3.44
N GLU A 245 25.20 9.09 3.79
CA GLU A 245 25.76 8.14 2.84
C GLU A 245 24.66 7.28 2.20
N GLY A 246 24.78 7.04 0.90
CA GLY A 246 23.88 6.15 0.17
C GLY A 246 24.23 4.67 0.33
N ASP A 247 23.23 3.80 0.20
CA ASP A 247 23.41 2.34 0.15
C ASP A 247 22.54 1.73 -0.96
N VAL A 248 23.01 0.62 -1.54
CA VAL A 248 22.24 -0.14 -2.53
C VAL A 248 20.95 -0.71 -1.93
N LYS A 249 20.96 -1.07 -0.65
CA LYS A 249 19.77 -1.46 0.14
C LYS A 249 19.05 -0.21 0.63
N SER A 250 18.62 0.61 -0.32
CA SER A 250 17.97 1.89 -0.08
C SER A 250 16.46 1.79 0.01
N SER A 251 15.88 2.74 0.72
CA SER A 251 14.45 3.01 0.78
C SER A 251 13.99 3.74 -0.47
N GLY A 252 12.75 3.50 -0.90
CA GLY A 252 12.13 4.29 -1.96
C GLY A 252 12.77 4.07 -3.33
N ALA A 253 13.00 2.81 -3.68
CA ALA A 253 13.76 2.43 -4.87
C ALA A 253 13.13 1.25 -5.60
N VAL A 254 13.44 1.12 -6.90
CA VAL A 254 13.30 -0.13 -7.63
C VAL A 254 14.68 -0.78 -7.66
N LEU A 255 14.79 -1.98 -7.11
CA LEU A 255 16.03 -2.75 -7.04
C LEU A 255 15.96 -3.94 -7.99
N ARG A 256 17.13 -4.44 -8.41
CA ARG A 256 17.25 -5.71 -9.13
C ARG A 256 18.46 -6.51 -8.69
N CYS A 257 18.40 -7.83 -8.84
CA CYS A 257 19.55 -8.73 -8.65
C CYS A 257 19.48 -9.92 -9.61
N ASN A 258 20.58 -10.66 -9.73
CA ASN A 258 20.55 -11.98 -10.37
C ASN A 258 19.66 -12.95 -9.57
N PRO A 259 19.17 -14.05 -10.18
CA PRO A 259 18.36 -15.05 -9.47
C PRO A 259 19.05 -15.76 -8.30
N ASP A 260 20.37 -15.63 -8.16
CA ASP A 260 21.14 -16.12 -7.01
C ASP A 260 21.39 -15.02 -5.94
N GLY A 261 20.82 -13.83 -6.11
CA GLY A 261 20.98 -12.68 -5.21
C GLY A 261 22.24 -11.84 -5.48
N SER A 262 23.13 -12.26 -6.37
CA SER A 262 24.32 -11.49 -6.73
C SER A 262 23.96 -10.25 -7.57
N GLU A 263 24.90 -9.30 -7.65
CA GLU A 263 24.73 -8.06 -8.42
C GLU A 263 23.43 -7.30 -8.07
N LEU A 264 23.17 -7.14 -6.76
CA LEU A 264 22.12 -6.23 -6.31
C LEU A 264 22.47 -4.82 -6.75
N GLU A 265 21.53 -4.17 -7.43
CA GLU A 265 21.68 -2.85 -8.04
C GLU A 265 20.43 -2.00 -7.81
N VAL A 266 20.62 -0.69 -7.69
CA VAL A 266 19.53 0.30 -7.75
C VAL A 266 19.22 0.59 -9.22
N VAL A 267 17.99 0.33 -9.64
CA VAL A 267 17.50 0.67 -10.98
C VAL A 267 17.07 2.12 -11.02
N ALA A 268 16.28 2.56 -10.05
CA ALA A 268 15.80 3.92 -9.88
C ALA A 268 15.47 4.17 -8.41
N TRP A 269 15.45 5.43 -7.98
CA TRP A 269 15.19 5.78 -6.57
C TRP A 269 14.49 7.13 -6.43
N GLY A 270 14.22 7.57 -5.20
CA GLY A 270 13.41 8.77 -4.96
C GLY A 270 11.92 8.54 -5.21
N LEU A 271 11.47 7.31 -5.01
CA LEU A 271 10.06 6.92 -4.95
C LEU A 271 9.69 6.78 -3.45
N ARG A 272 8.41 6.83 -3.07
CA ARG A 272 7.98 6.57 -1.69
C ARG A 272 7.64 5.10 -1.51
N ASN A 273 6.79 4.55 -2.36
CA ASN A 273 6.46 3.13 -2.34
C ASN A 273 6.14 2.63 -3.75
N PRO A 274 7.16 2.22 -4.51
CA PRO A 274 6.95 1.56 -5.79
C PRO A 274 6.33 0.19 -5.53
N TYR A 275 5.00 0.14 -5.47
CA TYR A 275 4.28 -1.04 -4.99
C TYR A 275 4.28 -2.14 -6.04
N GLY A 276 3.68 -1.87 -7.20
CA GLY A 276 3.58 -2.81 -8.29
C GLY A 276 4.59 -2.49 -9.36
N VAL A 277 5.56 -3.38 -9.59
CA VAL A 277 6.52 -3.28 -10.69
C VAL A 277 6.14 -4.28 -11.77
N ALA A 278 6.11 -3.86 -13.04
CA ALA A 278 5.81 -4.75 -14.16
C ALA A 278 6.49 -4.30 -15.44
N PHE A 279 6.78 -5.27 -16.31
CA PHE A 279 7.31 -5.02 -17.65
C PHE A 279 6.18 -4.98 -18.67
N HIS A 280 6.09 -3.87 -19.39
CA HIS A 280 5.30 -3.77 -20.60
C HIS A 280 5.85 -4.75 -21.67
N PRO A 281 5.03 -5.29 -22.59
CA PRO A 281 5.49 -6.29 -23.58
C PRO A 281 6.64 -5.84 -24.50
N ASP A 282 6.88 -4.53 -24.63
CA ASP A 282 8.02 -3.96 -25.37
C ASP A 282 9.33 -3.89 -24.56
N GLY A 283 9.32 -4.34 -23.30
CA GLY A 283 10.49 -4.36 -22.41
C GLY A 283 10.66 -3.14 -21.52
N ARG A 284 9.80 -2.12 -21.61
CA ARG A 284 9.81 -0.98 -20.68
C ARG A 284 9.33 -1.37 -19.29
N LEU A 285 9.98 -0.84 -18.27
CA LEU A 285 9.66 -1.07 -16.86
C LEU A 285 8.70 0.01 -16.37
N PHE A 286 7.67 -0.37 -15.62
CA PHE A 286 6.73 0.56 -14.99
C PHE A 286 6.57 0.24 -13.50
N ALA A 287 6.23 1.26 -12.72
CA ALA A 287 5.85 1.09 -11.33
C ALA A 287 4.61 1.93 -10.97
N THR A 288 3.71 1.34 -10.18
CA THR A 288 2.73 2.12 -9.42
C THR A 288 3.37 2.68 -8.16
N GLU A 289 2.96 3.87 -7.76
CA GLU A 289 3.60 4.63 -6.68
C GLU A 289 2.55 5.18 -5.72
N HIS A 290 2.68 4.90 -4.41
CA HIS A 290 1.78 5.48 -3.41
C HIS A 290 2.21 6.89 -2.99
N GLY A 291 1.29 7.84 -3.11
CA GLY A 291 1.49 9.22 -2.67
C GLY A 291 1.68 9.39 -1.16
N ILE A 292 2.11 10.58 -0.77
CA ILE A 292 2.32 11.02 0.61
C ILE A 292 0.98 11.06 1.37
N ASP A 293 0.98 10.51 2.59
CA ASP A 293 -0.17 10.59 3.48
C ASP A 293 -0.24 11.95 4.18
N GLU A 294 -1.45 12.41 4.52
CA GLU A 294 -1.68 13.67 5.22
C GLU A 294 -1.39 13.62 6.74
N ARG A 295 -0.20 13.12 7.12
CA ARG A 295 0.23 12.88 8.51
C ARG A 295 1.66 13.33 8.79
N SER A 296 2.08 13.28 10.06
CA SER A 296 3.38 13.76 10.54
C SER A 296 3.52 15.29 10.55
N ALA A 297 4.73 15.78 10.85
CA ALA A 297 5.06 17.21 10.88
C ALA A 297 5.38 17.77 9.47
N ARG A 298 5.67 16.89 8.51
CA ARG A 298 6.01 17.19 7.11
C ARG A 298 5.08 16.41 6.17
N TYR A 299 4.13 17.09 5.52
CA TYR A 299 3.20 16.47 4.57
C TYR A 299 2.58 17.49 3.61
N ILE A 300 2.02 16.95 2.53
CA ILE A 300 1.13 17.65 1.59
C ILE A 300 -0.28 17.04 1.67
N VAL A 301 -1.27 17.79 1.18
CA VAL A 301 -2.69 17.38 1.15
C VAL A 301 -3.06 16.91 -0.25
N ALA A 302 -3.84 15.83 -0.32
CA ALA A 302 -4.33 15.25 -1.57
C ALA A 302 -3.22 14.96 -2.59
N ASP A 303 -2.12 14.37 -2.13
CA ASP A 303 -1.13 13.80 -3.03
C ASP A 303 -1.76 12.68 -3.85
N TYR A 304 -1.34 12.57 -5.10
CA TYR A 304 -1.87 11.55 -5.99
C TYR A 304 -1.10 10.24 -5.81
N ASP A 305 -1.76 9.15 -6.20
CA ASP A 305 -1.03 7.92 -6.52
C ASP A 305 -0.68 7.97 -8.01
N ASP A 306 0.51 7.49 -8.37
CA ASP A 306 1.06 7.67 -9.72
C ASP A 306 1.40 6.34 -10.39
N PHE A 307 1.50 6.37 -11.72
CA PHE A 307 2.07 5.29 -12.51
C PHE A 307 3.24 5.87 -13.32
N TYR A 308 4.45 5.39 -13.06
CA TYR A 308 5.67 5.86 -13.71
C TYR A 308 6.19 4.84 -14.71
N GLU A 309 6.68 5.33 -15.85
CA GLU A 309 7.69 4.61 -16.63
C GLU A 309 9.02 4.76 -15.89
N ILE A 310 9.70 3.65 -15.60
CA ILE A 310 10.94 3.63 -14.81
C ILE A 310 12.14 3.75 -15.73
N GLU A 311 12.71 4.94 -15.76
CA GLU A 311 13.99 5.29 -16.38
C GLU A 311 15.17 4.86 -15.48
N PRO A 312 16.07 3.96 -15.95
CA PRO A 312 17.24 3.56 -15.17
C PRO A 312 18.16 4.72 -14.81
N GLY A 313 18.59 4.78 -13.55
CA GLY A 313 19.45 5.81 -12.98
C GLY A 313 18.71 7.08 -12.53
N ALA A 314 17.41 7.21 -12.81
CA ALA A 314 16.66 8.41 -12.47
C ALA A 314 16.31 8.50 -10.96
N TRP A 315 16.22 9.74 -10.49
CA TRP A 315 15.68 10.10 -9.18
C TRP A 315 14.27 10.70 -9.36
N TYR A 316 13.26 10.10 -8.73
CA TYR A 316 11.84 10.47 -8.89
C TYR A 316 11.35 11.53 -7.89
N GLY A 317 12.27 12.02 -7.05
CA GLY A 317 12.06 13.27 -6.31
C GLY A 317 11.65 13.13 -4.85
N TRP A 318 11.16 11.98 -4.38
CA TRP A 318 10.96 11.76 -2.94
C TRP A 318 12.31 11.94 -2.20
N PRO A 319 12.35 12.64 -1.04
CA PRO A 319 11.19 13.09 -0.26
C PRO A 319 10.73 14.53 -0.55
N ASP A 320 11.38 15.28 -1.43
CA ASP A 320 11.13 16.71 -1.64
C ASP A 320 10.20 17.03 -2.82
N PHE A 321 9.79 16.01 -3.58
CA PHE A 321 8.79 16.11 -4.63
C PHE A 321 7.73 15.03 -4.46
N ALA A 322 6.55 15.30 -5.01
CA ALA A 322 5.44 14.38 -5.19
C ALA A 322 4.82 14.64 -6.56
N SER A 323 4.50 13.58 -7.32
CA SER A 323 4.05 13.67 -8.72
C SER A 323 4.94 14.59 -9.59
N GLY A 324 6.26 14.52 -9.39
CA GLY A 324 7.23 15.36 -10.09
C GLY A 324 7.17 16.86 -9.75
N ILE A 325 6.46 17.24 -8.68
CA ILE A 325 6.27 18.63 -8.24
C ILE A 325 6.87 18.80 -6.85
N ARG A 326 7.68 19.85 -6.65
CA ARG A 326 8.27 20.17 -5.35
C ARG A 326 7.22 20.33 -4.26
N LEU A 327 7.47 19.79 -3.08
CA LEU A 327 6.53 19.92 -1.96
C LEU A 327 6.32 21.38 -1.54
N ASP A 328 7.30 22.27 -1.76
CA ASP A 328 7.21 23.70 -1.44
C ASP A 328 6.48 24.55 -2.52
N ASP A 329 6.03 23.94 -3.63
CA ASP A 329 5.20 24.62 -4.63
C ASP A 329 3.89 25.13 -3.96
N PRO A 330 3.44 26.36 -4.27
CA PRO A 330 2.25 26.94 -3.65
C PRO A 330 0.93 26.22 -3.99
N ARG A 331 0.92 25.32 -4.99
CA ARG A 331 -0.26 24.49 -5.29
C ARG A 331 -0.57 23.47 -4.20
N TRP A 332 0.45 23.05 -3.44
CA TRP A 332 0.27 22.11 -2.35
C TRP A 332 -0.20 22.84 -1.10
N GLU A 333 -1.27 22.32 -0.50
CA GLU A 333 -1.56 22.58 0.91
C GLU A 333 -0.74 21.61 1.78
N GLY A 334 -0.60 21.92 3.08
CA GLY A 334 0.13 21.07 4.02
C GLY A 334 1.01 21.85 4.98
N ARG A 335 1.92 21.15 5.66
CA ARG A 335 2.81 21.72 6.68
C ARG A 335 4.23 21.20 6.52
N GLY A 336 5.21 22.06 6.82
CA GLY A 336 6.61 21.65 6.93
C GLY A 336 7.22 21.20 5.61
N ARG A 337 6.63 21.66 4.49
CA ARG A 337 6.85 21.19 3.12
C ARG A 337 8.16 21.64 2.51
N GLU A 338 8.89 22.49 3.20
CA GLU A 338 10.17 22.97 2.71
C GLU A 338 11.19 21.83 2.59
N PRO A 339 12.19 21.97 1.69
CA PRO A 339 13.13 20.90 1.38
C PRO A 339 13.94 20.41 2.59
N VAL A 340 14.14 19.09 2.65
CA VAL A 340 15.09 18.47 3.58
C VAL A 340 16.44 18.20 2.90
N LEU A 341 16.47 18.09 1.57
CA LEU A 341 17.69 18.01 0.78
C LEU A 341 18.16 19.42 0.41
N ALA A 342 19.45 19.70 0.64
CA ALA A 342 20.08 20.96 0.26
C ALA A 342 20.34 21.02 -1.25
N GLU A 343 20.62 19.86 -1.85
CA GLU A 343 20.82 19.68 -3.28
C GLU A 343 19.96 18.52 -3.75
N HIS A 344 19.24 18.73 -4.84
CA HIS A 344 18.40 17.70 -5.46
C HIS A 344 19.20 16.97 -6.53
N PRO A 345 19.26 15.62 -6.51
CA PRO A 345 19.91 14.85 -7.57
C PRO A 345 19.43 15.24 -8.97
N ASP A 346 18.13 15.49 -9.10
CA ASP A 346 17.53 16.10 -10.29
C ASP A 346 16.50 17.17 -9.87
N PRO A 347 16.68 18.46 -10.20
CA PRO A 347 15.70 19.50 -9.87
C PRO A 347 14.40 19.42 -10.69
N GLN A 348 14.32 18.58 -11.72
CA GLN A 348 13.16 18.33 -12.56
C GLN A 348 12.93 16.82 -12.75
N PRO A 349 12.61 16.09 -11.68
CA PRO A 349 12.47 14.65 -11.75
C PRO A 349 11.38 14.22 -12.75
N PRO A 350 11.44 12.98 -13.26
CA PRO A 350 10.45 12.46 -14.20
C PRO A 350 9.01 12.67 -13.72
N GLN A 351 8.11 12.97 -14.66
CA GLN A 351 6.70 13.16 -14.37
C GLN A 351 5.94 11.83 -14.48
N PRO A 352 4.81 11.67 -13.75
CA PRO A 352 3.96 10.48 -13.90
C PRO A 352 3.56 10.23 -15.35
N PHE A 353 3.52 8.96 -15.75
CA PHE A 353 2.96 8.57 -17.04
C PHE A 353 1.44 8.80 -17.06
N VAL A 354 0.77 8.40 -15.97
CA VAL A 354 -0.58 8.79 -15.60
C VAL A 354 -0.67 8.91 -14.08
N THR A 355 -1.72 9.57 -13.62
CA THR A 355 -2.00 9.81 -12.20
C THR A 355 -3.39 9.27 -11.85
N PHE A 356 -3.54 8.69 -10.67
CA PHE A 356 -4.79 8.20 -10.10
C PHE A 356 -5.33 9.18 -9.06
N ASP A 357 -6.58 9.02 -8.65
CA ASP A 357 -7.16 9.87 -7.60
C ASP A 357 -6.37 9.74 -6.28
N PRO A 358 -6.26 10.82 -5.48
CA PRO A 358 -5.57 10.80 -4.19
C PRO A 358 -6.03 9.66 -3.26
N HIS A 359 -5.08 8.90 -2.74
CA HIS A 359 -5.30 7.75 -1.86
C HIS A 359 -6.14 6.62 -2.48
N ALA A 360 -6.11 6.47 -3.81
CA ALA A 360 -6.74 5.33 -4.49
C ALA A 360 -6.11 3.97 -4.12
N GLY A 361 -4.90 3.98 -3.56
CA GLY A 361 -4.09 2.83 -3.23
C GLY A 361 -3.65 2.08 -4.48
N SER A 362 -2.87 2.71 -5.37
CA SER A 362 -2.35 2.04 -6.57
C SER A 362 -1.39 0.90 -6.20
N ASN A 363 -1.90 -0.33 -6.20
CA ASN A 363 -1.16 -1.51 -5.83
C ASN A 363 -0.71 -2.26 -7.10
N GLY A 364 -0.84 -3.58 -7.13
CA GLY A 364 -0.25 -4.40 -8.17
C GLY A 364 -0.84 -4.16 -9.56
N VAL A 365 0.02 -4.31 -10.54
CA VAL A 365 -0.24 -4.07 -11.97
C VAL A 365 0.24 -5.25 -12.81
N ASP A 366 -0.43 -5.52 -13.92
CA ASP A 366 0.08 -6.34 -15.02
C ASP A 366 -0.41 -5.82 -16.37
N PHE A 367 0.29 -6.18 -17.44
CA PHE A 367 -0.01 -5.79 -18.81
C PHE A 367 -0.74 -6.89 -19.57
N CYS A 368 -1.75 -6.51 -20.34
CA CYS A 368 -2.41 -7.45 -21.23
C CYS A 368 -1.47 -7.83 -22.39
N ARG A 369 -1.21 -9.12 -22.55
CA ARG A 369 -0.40 -9.70 -23.64
C ARG A 369 -1.22 -10.45 -24.68
N ASP A 370 -2.50 -10.68 -24.39
CA ASP A 370 -3.38 -11.48 -25.23
C ASP A 370 -4.40 -10.61 -25.97
N ALA A 371 -4.23 -10.51 -27.29
CA ALA A 371 -5.18 -9.82 -28.17
C ALA A 371 -6.62 -10.36 -28.07
N ALA A 372 -6.81 -11.62 -27.68
CA ALA A 372 -8.13 -12.22 -27.49
C ALA A 372 -8.86 -11.68 -26.25
N PHE A 373 -8.13 -11.33 -25.19
CA PHE A 373 -8.69 -10.57 -24.07
C PHE A 373 -9.13 -9.19 -24.55
N GLY A 374 -8.34 -8.56 -25.44
CA GLY A 374 -8.50 -7.20 -25.91
C GLY A 374 -7.70 -6.22 -25.06
N PHE A 375 -7.40 -5.03 -25.60
CA PHE A 375 -6.51 -4.05 -24.95
C PHE A 375 -5.06 -4.52 -24.80
N GLU A 376 -4.56 -5.28 -25.77
CA GLU A 376 -3.15 -5.72 -25.82
C GLU A 376 -2.21 -4.51 -25.65
N GLY A 377 -1.25 -4.65 -24.74
CA GLY A 377 -0.31 -3.60 -24.36
C GLY A 377 -0.80 -2.66 -23.26
N ASP A 378 -2.09 -2.67 -22.88
CA ASP A 378 -2.58 -1.83 -21.79
C ASP A 378 -2.29 -2.43 -20.41
N ALA A 379 -2.06 -1.56 -19.42
CA ALA A 379 -1.89 -1.95 -18.02
C ALA A 379 -3.23 -2.07 -17.30
N PHE A 380 -3.34 -3.01 -16.38
CA PHE A 380 -4.47 -3.19 -15.47
C PHE A 380 -3.98 -3.06 -14.04
N VAL A 381 -4.48 -2.06 -13.33
CA VAL A 381 -3.99 -1.66 -12.00
C VAL A 381 -5.07 -1.91 -10.97
N ALA A 382 -4.70 -2.65 -9.91
CA ALA A 382 -5.53 -2.82 -8.74
C ALA A 382 -5.47 -1.55 -7.86
N LEU A 383 -6.62 -0.91 -7.66
CA LEU A 383 -6.76 0.21 -6.73
C LEU A 383 -7.35 -0.31 -5.42
N PHE A 384 -6.48 -0.47 -4.43
CA PHE A 384 -6.77 -1.01 -3.10
C PHE A 384 -7.84 -0.25 -2.33
N GLY A 385 -7.89 1.06 -2.58
CA GLY A 385 -8.84 1.98 -2.03
C GLY A 385 -8.42 2.58 -0.69
N ASP A 386 -9.01 3.73 -0.41
CA ASP A 386 -8.64 4.53 0.75
C ASP A 386 -8.82 3.79 2.09
N VAL A 387 -8.16 4.31 3.12
CA VAL A 387 -8.35 3.86 4.50
C VAL A 387 -8.88 5.03 5.31
N PHE A 388 -10.11 5.51 5.02
CA PHE A 388 -10.73 6.56 5.83
C PHE A 388 -10.95 6.12 7.30
N PRO A 389 -10.62 6.96 8.31
CA PRO A 389 -10.03 8.31 8.24
C PRO A 389 -8.50 8.32 8.54
N VAL A 390 -7.80 7.22 8.28
CA VAL A 390 -6.36 7.08 8.54
C VAL A 390 -5.55 7.80 7.46
N THR A 391 -5.89 7.60 6.19
CA THR A 391 -5.09 8.10 5.06
C THR A 391 -5.75 9.22 4.26
N THR A 392 -7.07 9.40 4.34
CA THR A 392 -7.79 10.42 3.54
C THR A 392 -8.90 11.16 4.30
N ARG A 393 -9.19 12.40 3.86
CA ARG A 393 -10.36 13.20 4.27
C ARG A 393 -11.50 13.19 3.26
N ALA A 394 -11.40 12.39 2.19
CA ALA A 394 -12.40 12.31 1.14
C ALA A 394 -13.79 11.93 1.68
N LYS A 395 -14.84 12.57 1.15
CA LYS A 395 -16.24 12.37 1.57
C LYS A 395 -16.87 11.10 0.99
N THR A 396 -16.29 10.57 -0.06
CA THR A 396 -16.69 9.36 -0.78
C THR A 396 -15.50 8.41 -0.85
N PRO A 397 -15.74 7.08 -0.92
CA PRO A 397 -14.68 6.11 -1.12
C PRO A 397 -13.93 6.35 -2.44
N VAL A 398 -12.60 6.26 -2.40
CA VAL A 398 -11.71 6.37 -3.57
C VAL A 398 -11.00 5.02 -3.77
N GLY A 399 -10.81 4.58 -5.02
CA GLY A 399 -10.27 3.26 -5.37
C GLY A 399 -11.30 2.13 -5.28
N PHE A 400 -10.94 1.00 -4.66
CA PHE A 400 -11.78 -0.21 -4.52
C PHE A 400 -12.22 -0.82 -5.85
N LYS A 401 -11.33 -0.79 -6.85
CA LYS A 401 -11.64 -1.14 -8.24
C LYS A 401 -10.39 -1.58 -9.00
N VAL A 402 -10.59 -2.08 -10.21
CA VAL A 402 -9.52 -2.23 -11.20
C VAL A 402 -9.71 -1.19 -12.30
N VAL A 403 -8.63 -0.51 -12.66
CA VAL A 403 -8.60 0.43 -13.79
C VAL A 403 -7.67 -0.10 -14.87
N ARG A 404 -7.98 0.24 -16.11
CA ARG A 404 -7.10 0.09 -17.27
C ARG A 404 -6.38 1.40 -17.53
N VAL A 405 -5.08 1.36 -17.78
CA VAL A 405 -4.34 2.48 -18.35
C VAL A 405 -4.21 2.24 -19.84
N ASP A 406 -4.89 3.07 -20.63
CA ASP A 406 -4.70 3.17 -22.07
C ASP A 406 -3.29 3.71 -22.32
N MET A 407 -2.36 2.81 -22.65
CA MET A 407 -0.93 3.15 -22.75
C MET A 407 -0.63 4.03 -23.95
N ARG A 408 -1.48 3.97 -24.99
CA ARG A 408 -1.33 4.79 -26.18
C ARG A 408 -1.74 6.23 -25.95
N ASN A 409 -2.87 6.43 -25.26
CA ASN A 409 -3.45 7.76 -25.06
C ASN A 409 -3.17 8.35 -23.66
N ARG A 410 -2.46 7.60 -22.80
CA ARG A 410 -2.12 7.97 -21.41
C ARG A 410 -3.37 8.35 -20.61
N ARG A 411 -4.35 7.44 -20.60
CA ARG A 411 -5.63 7.68 -19.93
C ARG A 411 -6.02 6.53 -19.02
N VAL A 412 -6.42 6.87 -17.80
CA VAL A 412 -7.04 5.93 -16.86
C VAL A 412 -8.51 5.74 -17.21
N VAL A 413 -8.93 4.48 -17.34
CA VAL A 413 -10.30 4.08 -17.64
C VAL A 413 -10.75 3.05 -16.62
N ASP A 414 -11.91 3.25 -16.01
CA ASP A 414 -12.49 2.25 -15.11
C ASP A 414 -12.70 0.93 -15.88
N PHE A 415 -12.38 -0.21 -15.24
CA PHE A 415 -12.54 -1.52 -15.86
C PHE A 415 -13.45 -2.42 -15.02
N ALA A 416 -13.06 -2.76 -13.79
CA ALA A 416 -13.89 -3.53 -12.87
C ALA A 416 -14.25 -2.67 -11.66
N VAL A 417 -15.51 -2.24 -11.60
CA VAL A 417 -16.00 -1.35 -10.53
C VAL A 417 -17.20 -1.97 -9.81
N ASN A 418 -17.35 -1.68 -8.53
CA ASN A 418 -18.52 -2.12 -7.79
C ASN A 418 -19.76 -1.33 -8.19
N ARG A 419 -20.93 -1.97 -8.25
CA ARG A 419 -22.22 -1.30 -8.54
C ARG A 419 -22.52 -0.12 -7.60
N VAL A 420 -21.99 -0.17 -6.37
CA VAL A 420 -21.93 0.95 -5.43
C VAL A 420 -20.45 1.21 -5.17
N ALA A 421 -20.00 2.45 -5.37
CA ALA A 421 -18.58 2.79 -5.27
C ALA A 421 -18.06 2.63 -3.84
N GLY A 422 -17.03 1.80 -3.66
CA GLY A 422 -16.37 1.52 -2.40
C GLY A 422 -16.36 0.03 -2.02
N PRO A 423 -15.96 -0.30 -0.78
CA PRO A 423 -15.76 -1.67 -0.31
C PRO A 423 -17.08 -2.38 0.01
N ALA A 424 -17.23 -3.63 -0.43
CA ALA A 424 -18.47 -4.39 -0.31
C ALA A 424 -18.94 -4.61 1.14
N SER A 425 -18.01 -4.86 2.07
CA SER A 425 -18.33 -5.04 3.50
C SER A 425 -19.03 -3.82 4.11
N ARG A 426 -18.84 -2.62 3.54
CA ARG A 426 -19.38 -1.36 4.09
C ARG A 426 -20.61 -0.83 3.35
N LEU A 427 -20.95 -1.36 2.17
CA LEU A 427 -21.90 -0.71 1.25
C LEU A 427 -23.03 -1.62 0.73
N LEU A 428 -23.36 -2.70 1.43
CA LEU A 428 -24.50 -3.59 1.13
C LEU A 428 -24.50 -4.11 -0.33
N HIS A 429 -23.32 -4.38 -0.88
CA HIS A 429 -23.13 -5.17 -2.10
C HIS A 429 -22.16 -6.32 -1.82
N ARG A 430 -21.79 -7.07 -2.86
CA ARG A 430 -21.05 -8.35 -2.77
C ARG A 430 -19.95 -8.43 -3.84
N GLY A 431 -19.46 -7.26 -4.26
CA GLY A 431 -18.44 -7.13 -5.31
C GLY A 431 -17.03 -7.14 -4.71
N LEU A 432 -16.11 -6.38 -5.27
CA LEU A 432 -14.73 -6.24 -4.78
C LEU A 432 -14.67 -5.63 -3.37
N GLU A 433 -13.72 -6.08 -2.56
CA GLU A 433 -13.42 -5.46 -1.27
C GLU A 433 -12.32 -4.43 -1.41
N ARG A 434 -11.10 -4.89 -1.72
CA ARG A 434 -9.86 -4.14 -1.79
C ARG A 434 -8.87 -4.86 -2.73
N PRO A 435 -8.98 -4.65 -4.05
CA PRO A 435 -8.05 -5.23 -5.02
C PRO A 435 -6.60 -4.89 -4.68
N SER A 436 -5.75 -5.90 -4.54
CA SER A 436 -4.32 -5.74 -4.22
C SER A 436 -3.41 -6.00 -5.42
N HIS A 437 -3.81 -6.87 -6.34
CA HIS A 437 -3.00 -7.16 -7.52
C HIS A 437 -3.85 -7.67 -8.69
N CYS A 438 -3.36 -7.41 -9.89
CA CYS A 438 -3.88 -7.86 -11.18
C CYS A 438 -2.80 -8.72 -11.86
N GLN A 439 -3.14 -9.94 -12.29
CA GLN A 439 -2.22 -10.84 -12.98
C GLN A 439 -2.94 -11.51 -14.14
N PHE A 440 -2.40 -11.45 -15.35
CA PHE A 440 -2.90 -12.27 -16.45
C PHE A 440 -2.43 -13.72 -16.29
N GLY A 441 -3.37 -14.65 -16.42
CA GLY A 441 -3.10 -16.09 -16.41
C GLY A 441 -2.84 -16.65 -17.81
N PRO A 442 -2.35 -17.90 -17.89
CA PRO A 442 -2.08 -18.58 -19.16
C PRO A 442 -3.34 -18.89 -19.98
N ASP A 443 -4.52 -18.81 -19.36
CA ASP A 443 -5.83 -18.91 -20.01
C ASP A 443 -6.29 -17.59 -20.65
N GLY A 444 -5.44 -16.56 -20.64
CA GLY A 444 -5.73 -15.22 -21.18
C GLY A 444 -6.69 -14.39 -20.31
N ALA A 445 -7.08 -14.90 -19.12
CA ALA A 445 -7.97 -14.18 -18.21
C ALA A 445 -7.17 -13.28 -17.25
N LEU A 446 -7.82 -12.19 -16.81
CA LEU A 446 -7.29 -11.32 -15.78
C LEU A 446 -7.72 -11.83 -14.40
N TYR A 447 -6.75 -12.17 -13.55
CA TYR A 447 -6.97 -12.53 -12.17
C TYR A 447 -6.80 -11.31 -11.27
N VAL A 448 -7.74 -11.11 -10.35
CA VAL A 448 -7.72 -9.99 -9.40
C VAL A 448 -7.67 -10.56 -8.00
N VAL A 449 -6.56 -10.30 -7.31
CA VAL A 449 -6.38 -10.64 -5.90
C VAL A 449 -7.07 -9.57 -5.06
N ASP A 450 -8.05 -9.96 -4.27
CA ASP A 450 -8.85 -9.07 -3.43
C ASP A 450 -8.51 -9.33 -1.96
N TRP A 451 -7.86 -8.35 -1.32
CA TRP A 451 -7.22 -8.49 -0.01
C TRP A 451 -8.24 -8.82 1.10
N GLY A 452 -9.48 -8.35 0.97
CA GLY A 452 -10.55 -8.60 1.93
C GLY A 452 -10.78 -7.46 2.92
N GLU A 453 -11.48 -7.77 4.00
CA GLU A 453 -12.07 -6.78 4.89
C GLU A 453 -11.05 -6.25 5.92
N ILE A 454 -11.05 -4.93 6.10
CA ILE A 454 -10.27 -4.26 7.15
C ILE A 454 -11.18 -3.45 8.08
N HIS A 455 -10.89 -3.56 9.37
CA HIS A 455 -11.45 -2.71 10.41
C HIS A 455 -10.43 -1.67 10.81
N ILE A 456 -10.87 -0.44 11.09
CA ILE A 456 -9.98 0.55 11.71
C ILE A 456 -9.83 0.15 13.18
N ALA A 457 -8.59 -0.03 13.62
CA ALA A 457 -8.22 -0.44 14.96
C ALA A 457 -7.20 0.56 15.53
N PRO A 458 -7.68 1.73 16.02
CA PRO A 458 -6.81 2.77 16.55
C PRO A 458 -5.96 2.30 17.74
N GLU A 459 -6.40 1.27 18.46
CA GLU A 459 -5.69 0.67 19.60
C GLU A 459 -4.36 0.00 19.23
N VAL A 460 -4.22 -0.43 17.97
CA VAL A 460 -3.04 -1.10 17.38
C VAL A 460 -2.53 -0.28 16.20
N GLY A 461 -2.66 1.04 16.27
CA GLY A 461 -1.97 1.90 15.34
C GLY A 461 -2.35 1.73 13.86
N GLY A 462 -3.61 1.41 13.55
CA GLY A 462 -4.04 1.40 12.15
C GLY A 462 -5.23 0.52 11.86
N ILE A 463 -4.97 -0.64 11.25
CA ILE A 463 -5.99 -1.53 10.67
C ILE A 463 -5.88 -2.92 11.29
N ARG A 464 -7.04 -3.58 11.45
CA ARG A 464 -7.13 -5.00 11.74
C ARG A 464 -7.72 -5.70 10.53
N VAL A 465 -6.99 -6.69 10.02
CA VAL A 465 -7.44 -7.54 8.93
C VAL A 465 -8.45 -8.56 9.46
N VAL A 466 -9.55 -8.77 8.74
CA VAL A 466 -10.49 -9.86 9.00
C VAL A 466 -10.06 -11.08 8.20
N GLN A 467 -9.60 -12.11 8.90
CA GLN A 467 -9.18 -13.38 8.31
C GLN A 467 -10.31 -14.04 7.50
N ARG A 468 -9.92 -14.81 6.49
CA ARG A 468 -10.82 -15.59 5.62
C ARG A 468 -11.87 -14.75 4.89
N THR A 469 -11.53 -13.51 4.55
CA THR A 469 -12.39 -12.62 3.74
C THR A 469 -11.79 -12.31 2.37
N GLY A 470 -10.53 -12.68 2.13
CA GLY A 470 -9.87 -12.52 0.85
C GLY A 470 -10.45 -13.40 -0.24
N THR A 471 -10.33 -12.94 -1.48
CA THR A 471 -10.94 -13.57 -2.66
C THR A 471 -9.97 -13.52 -3.84
N LEU A 472 -9.97 -14.57 -4.66
CA LEU A 472 -9.39 -14.53 -6.00
C LEU A 472 -10.54 -14.46 -7.01
N TRP A 473 -10.56 -13.40 -7.79
CA TRP A 473 -11.51 -13.21 -8.89
C TRP A 473 -10.85 -13.51 -10.22
N ARG A 474 -11.63 -13.96 -11.20
CA ARG A 474 -11.24 -14.08 -12.60
C ARG A 474 -12.17 -13.23 -13.44
N ILE A 475 -11.60 -12.41 -14.33
CA ILE A 475 -12.32 -11.65 -15.35
C ILE A 475 -11.86 -12.17 -16.70
N ARG A 476 -12.80 -12.59 -17.54
CA ARG A 476 -12.51 -13.14 -18.87
C ARG A 476 -13.35 -12.46 -19.94
N ARG A 477 -12.85 -12.54 -21.17
CA ARG A 477 -13.63 -12.17 -22.35
C ARG A 477 -14.82 -13.11 -22.52
N ALA A 478 -15.96 -12.56 -22.90
CA ALA A 478 -17.19 -13.26 -23.24
C ALA A 478 -17.67 -12.86 -24.65
N ASP A 479 -18.68 -13.56 -25.16
CA ASP A 479 -19.26 -13.25 -26.46
C ASP A 479 -19.85 -11.83 -26.49
N GLY A 480 -19.59 -11.12 -27.59
CA GLY A 480 -20.12 -9.77 -27.81
C GLY A 480 -19.04 -8.73 -28.13
N PRO A 481 -19.46 -7.47 -28.34
CA PRO A 481 -18.54 -6.37 -28.62
C PRO A 481 -17.64 -6.11 -27.41
N GLN A 482 -16.40 -5.68 -27.67
CA GLN A 482 -15.49 -5.18 -26.64
C GLN A 482 -15.97 -3.79 -26.20
N GLY A 483 -16.61 -3.69 -25.04
CA GLY A 483 -16.90 -2.41 -24.42
C GLY A 483 -15.62 -1.74 -23.91
N GLU A 484 -15.56 -0.41 -23.96
CA GLU A 484 -14.40 0.37 -23.52
C GLU A 484 -14.35 0.60 -22.00
N ALA A 485 -15.52 0.70 -21.35
CA ALA A 485 -15.67 1.04 -19.93
C ALA A 485 -16.98 0.45 -19.37
N PRO A 486 -17.06 0.17 -18.05
CA PRO A 486 -18.28 -0.26 -17.40
C PRO A 486 -19.28 0.88 -17.27
N ARG A 487 -20.52 0.55 -16.88
CA ARG A 487 -21.48 1.55 -16.42
C ARG A 487 -20.98 2.22 -15.14
N ALA A 488 -21.31 3.50 -14.98
CA ALA A 488 -20.93 4.24 -13.79
C ALA A 488 -21.56 3.65 -12.51
N PRO A 489 -20.81 3.58 -11.40
CA PRO A 489 -21.32 3.07 -10.14
C PRO A 489 -22.24 4.08 -9.44
N VAL A 490 -23.08 3.60 -8.53
CA VAL A 490 -23.82 4.46 -7.61
C VAL A 490 -22.85 5.00 -6.55
N ILE A 491 -22.78 6.32 -6.39
CA ILE A 491 -21.91 6.96 -5.39
C ILE A 491 -22.73 7.32 -4.15
N VAL A 492 -22.27 6.85 -2.98
CA VAL A 492 -22.85 7.17 -1.68
C VAL A 492 -21.79 7.87 -0.82
N PRO A 493 -22.08 9.04 -0.20
CA PRO A 493 -21.11 9.76 0.63
C PRO A 493 -20.96 9.13 2.03
N VAL A 494 -20.63 7.83 2.07
CA VAL A 494 -20.56 7.04 3.31
C VAL A 494 -19.51 7.57 4.29
N ASN A 495 -18.39 8.11 3.79
CA ASN A 495 -17.34 8.66 4.64
C ASN A 495 -17.83 9.94 5.36
N ALA A 496 -18.61 10.79 4.68
CA ALA A 496 -19.22 11.96 5.31
C ALA A 496 -20.21 11.56 6.43
N ILE A 497 -21.07 10.56 6.19
CA ILE A 497 -22.02 10.06 7.19
C ILE A 497 -21.27 9.53 8.43
N ARG A 498 -20.19 8.77 8.22
CA ARG A 498 -19.37 8.23 9.30
C ARG A 498 -18.62 9.33 10.06
N GLY A 499 -18.08 10.33 9.37
CA GLY A 499 -17.43 11.48 10.00
C GLY A 499 -18.33 12.19 11.01
N VAL A 500 -19.61 12.36 10.68
CA VAL A 500 -20.62 12.94 11.60
C VAL A 500 -20.82 12.07 12.84
N LEU A 501 -20.94 10.75 12.66
CA LEU A 501 -21.13 9.80 13.77
C LEU A 501 -19.92 9.76 14.72
N VAL A 502 -18.70 9.75 14.16
CA VAL A 502 -17.46 9.78 14.95
C VAL A 502 -17.36 11.09 15.76
N ALA A 503 -17.65 12.24 15.13
CA ALA A 503 -17.64 13.53 15.81
C ALA A 503 -18.69 13.60 16.95
N ALA A 504 -19.89 13.04 16.73
CA ALA A 504 -20.93 12.97 17.75
C ALA A 504 -20.52 12.11 18.96
N ALA A 505 -19.92 10.93 18.70
CA ALA A 505 -19.42 10.05 19.75
C ALA A 505 -18.30 10.69 20.57
N ALA A 506 -17.35 11.36 19.91
CA ALA A 506 -16.26 12.08 20.57
C ALA A 506 -16.79 13.23 21.45
N GLY A 507 -17.78 13.98 20.97
CA GLY A 507 -18.44 15.04 21.74
C GLY A 507 -19.13 14.51 23.00
N LEU A 508 -19.77 13.35 22.92
CA LEU A 508 -20.41 12.69 24.06
C LEU A 508 -19.37 12.22 25.08
N ALA A 509 -18.28 11.58 24.64
CA ALA A 509 -17.20 11.12 25.50
C ALA A 509 -16.51 12.27 26.24
N ALA A 510 -16.20 13.38 25.54
CA ALA A 510 -15.63 14.57 26.16
C ALA A 510 -16.56 15.19 27.22
N THR A 511 -17.88 15.15 26.98
CA THR A 511 -18.88 15.63 27.94
C THR A 511 -18.94 14.74 29.19
N LEU A 512 -18.88 13.42 29.03
CA LEU A 512 -18.86 12.46 30.13
C LEU A 512 -17.57 12.58 30.97
N LEU A 513 -16.42 12.77 30.32
CA LEU A 513 -15.13 12.98 31.00
C LEU A 513 -15.11 14.29 31.79
N ARG A 514 -15.69 15.38 31.25
CA ARG A 514 -15.85 16.64 31.99
C ARG A 514 -16.77 16.49 33.20
N ARG A 515 -17.87 15.73 33.08
CA ARG A 515 -18.77 15.46 34.21
C ARG A 515 -18.11 14.64 35.31
N ARG A 516 -17.27 13.67 34.96
CA ARG A 516 -16.48 12.89 35.95
C ARG A 516 -15.45 13.73 36.67
N ARG A 517 -14.70 14.59 35.96
CA ARG A 517 -13.76 15.53 36.62
C ARG A 517 -14.47 16.52 37.55
N ALA A 518 -15.68 16.96 37.20
CA ALA A 518 -16.48 17.83 38.05
C ALA A 518 -17.18 17.12 39.22
N SER A 519 -17.13 15.77 39.29
CA SER A 519 -17.64 15.00 40.42
C SER A 519 -16.54 14.48 41.35
N ASP A 520 -15.28 14.57 40.92
CA ASP A 520 -14.07 14.21 41.69
C ASP A 520 -13.39 15.45 42.32
N GLU A 521 -13.90 16.66 42.03
CA GLU A 521 -13.67 17.91 42.77
C GLU A 521 -14.86 18.16 43.71
#